data_AF-A0A1A8HIH4-F1
#
_entry.id   AF-A0A1A8HIH4-F1
#
_cell.length_a   1.000
_cell.length_b   1.000
_cell.length_c   1.000
_cell.angle_alpha   90.00
_cell.angle_beta   90.00
_cell.angle_gamma   90.00
#
_symmetry.space_group_name_H-M   'P 1'
#
loop_
_entity.id
_entity.type
_entity.pdbx_description
1 polymer ?
#
loop_
_entity_poly.entity_id
_entity_poly.type
_entity_poly.pdbx_seq_one_letter_code
_entity_poly.pdbx_strand_id
1 'polypeptide(L)'
;HWWWKLHFVWERVQAMQGYSGFALFLEEDNYVLPDFFHLYKLMLEFRKTSCSDCDMLALGNHNGLSDFSNMSNKVSTSGWLSTKHNIGMAISREVYYKLMGCSNDFCTYDDYNWDWTVQHLSGTCISKPLKVLVAQGSRVLHTGDCGLHQKDQCRPEWAFKRVEERLRMAKEGLFPQSL
;
A
#
# COMPACT_ATOMS: atom_id res chain seq x y z
N HIS A 1 -9.86 -12.53 7.53
CA HIS A 1 -8.47 -12.29 8.00
C HIS A 1 -8.11 -10.80 8.02
N TRP A 2 -8.18 -10.09 6.88
CA TRP A 2 -7.71 -8.70 6.77
C TRP A 2 -8.34 -7.72 7.78
N TRP A 3 -9.67 -7.74 7.95
CA TRP A 3 -10.36 -6.86 8.89
C TRP A 3 -9.97 -7.09 10.35
N TRP A 4 -9.88 -8.35 10.76
CA TRP A 4 -9.43 -8.74 12.09
C TRP A 4 -8.01 -8.24 12.36
N LYS A 5 -7.08 -8.42 11.41
CA LYS A 5 -5.68 -8.00 11.60
C LYS A 5 -5.56 -6.48 11.72
N LEU A 6 -6.37 -5.74 10.96
CA LEU A 6 -6.45 -4.28 11.04
C LEU A 6 -6.82 -3.84 12.46
N HIS A 7 -7.90 -4.37 13.04
CA HIS A 7 -8.27 -4.06 14.43
C HIS A 7 -7.21 -4.54 15.44
N PHE A 8 -6.70 -5.76 15.27
CA PHE A 8 -5.76 -6.35 16.23
C PHE A 8 -4.47 -5.53 16.36
N VAL A 9 -3.89 -5.10 15.24
CA VAL A 9 -2.67 -4.27 15.23
C VAL A 9 -2.90 -2.95 15.96
N TRP A 10 -4.02 -2.27 15.74
CA TRP A 10 -4.27 -0.95 16.32
C TRP A 10 -4.69 -0.96 17.80
N GLU A 11 -5.41 -1.99 18.23
CA GLU A 11 -6.04 -2.02 19.57
C GLU A 11 -5.44 -3.06 20.53
N ARG A 12 -4.84 -4.13 20.01
CA ARG A 12 -4.46 -5.30 20.82
C ARG A 12 -2.95 -5.49 20.94
N VAL A 13 -2.16 -4.91 20.04
CA VAL A 13 -0.69 -4.95 20.13
C VAL A 13 -0.20 -3.85 21.07
N GLN A 14 0.38 -4.23 22.21
CA GLN A 14 0.85 -3.28 23.24
C GLN A 14 1.85 -2.25 22.70
N ALA A 15 2.77 -2.65 21.82
CA ALA A 15 3.75 -1.75 21.21
C ALA A 15 3.11 -0.65 20.33
N MET A 16 1.86 -0.82 19.93
CA MET A 16 1.10 0.16 19.15
C MET A 16 0.32 1.14 20.03
N GLN A 17 0.34 0.99 21.37
CA GLN A 17 -0.30 1.95 22.28
C GLN A 17 0.39 3.32 22.19
N GLY A 18 -0.39 4.37 21.93
CA GLY A 18 0.13 5.73 21.72
C GLY A 18 0.83 5.94 20.38
N TYR A 19 0.97 4.91 19.53
CA TYR A 19 1.56 5.06 18.20
C TYR A 19 0.67 5.94 17.30
N SER A 20 1.26 7.01 16.77
CA SER A 20 0.60 8.03 15.93
C SER A 20 1.10 8.06 14.48
N GLY A 21 2.03 7.16 14.12
CA GLY A 21 2.52 7.03 12.74
C GLY A 21 1.58 6.21 11.86
N PHE A 22 2.13 5.66 10.78
CA PHE A 22 1.41 4.78 9.86
C PHE A 22 1.84 3.33 10.05
N ALA A 23 0.87 2.42 10.09
CA ALA A 23 1.12 1.00 9.95
C ALA A 23 1.11 0.63 8.47
N LEU A 24 2.12 -0.12 8.03
CA LEU A 24 2.27 -0.58 6.67
C LEU A 24 1.69 -1.99 6.51
N PHE A 25 0.83 -2.15 5.51
CA PHE A 25 0.15 -3.40 5.21
C PHE A 25 0.70 -3.96 3.90
N LEU A 26 1.25 -5.17 4.01
CA LEU A 26 1.84 -5.95 2.93
C LEU A 26 1.23 -7.35 2.94
N GLU A 27 1.42 -8.08 1.84
CA GLU A 27 1.07 -9.49 1.70
C GLU A 27 2.32 -10.37 1.56
N GLU A 28 2.17 -11.68 1.73
CA GLU A 28 3.30 -12.62 1.80
C GLU A 28 4.08 -12.78 0.50
N ASP A 29 3.45 -12.45 -0.63
CA ASP A 29 4.04 -12.48 -1.96
C ASP A 29 4.56 -11.11 -2.42
N ASN A 30 4.69 -10.16 -1.49
CA ASN A 30 5.26 -8.84 -1.76
C ASN A 30 6.77 -8.83 -1.53
N TYR A 31 7.49 -8.16 -2.42
CA TYR A 31 8.91 -7.88 -2.26
C TYR A 31 9.14 -6.38 -2.12
N VAL A 32 9.85 -5.98 -1.06
CA VAL A 32 10.12 -4.58 -0.73
C VAL A 32 11.47 -4.14 -1.29
N LEU A 33 11.51 -3.03 -2.03
CA LEU A 33 12.75 -2.49 -2.59
C LEU A 33 13.66 -1.88 -1.50
N PRO A 34 15.00 -1.84 -1.70
CA PRO A 34 15.96 -1.42 -0.67
C PRO A 34 15.76 0.01 -0.14
N ASP A 35 15.21 0.92 -0.94
CA ASP A 35 14.97 2.32 -0.56
C ASP A 35 13.54 2.58 -0.06
N PHE A 36 12.73 1.55 0.16
CA PHE A 36 11.32 1.68 0.55
C PHE A 36 11.13 2.62 1.75
N PHE A 37 11.91 2.42 2.82
CA PHE A 37 11.77 3.23 4.03
C PHE A 37 12.28 4.66 3.83
N HIS A 38 13.26 4.84 2.95
CA HIS A 38 13.75 6.15 2.55
C HIS A 38 12.66 6.94 1.82
N LEU A 39 12.03 6.33 0.81
CA LEU A 39 10.91 6.94 0.10
C LEU A 39 9.72 7.22 1.03
N TYR A 40 9.39 6.29 1.92
CA TYR A 40 8.32 6.45 2.92
C TYR A 40 8.51 7.74 3.74
N LYS A 41 9.73 8.01 4.22
CA LYS A 41 10.01 9.25 4.95
C LYS A 41 9.82 10.49 4.09
N LEU A 42 10.29 10.48 2.85
CA LEU A 42 10.09 11.60 1.93
C LEU A 42 8.59 11.84 1.67
N MET A 43 7.80 10.77 1.49
CA MET A 43 6.35 10.88 1.28
C MET A 43 5.63 11.44 2.51
N LEU A 44 6.08 11.10 3.72
CA LEU A 44 5.53 11.69 4.95
C LEU A 44 5.78 13.19 5.02
N GLU A 45 6.99 13.66 4.67
CA GLU A 45 7.29 15.09 4.64
C GLU A 45 6.52 15.81 3.53
N PHE A 46 6.47 15.24 2.32
CA PHE A 46 5.67 15.77 1.21
C PHE A 46 4.17 15.85 1.58
N ARG A 47 3.64 14.84 2.27
CA ARG A 47 2.25 14.85 2.76
C ARG A 47 2.01 16.04 3.68
N LYS A 48 2.92 16.33 4.63
CA LYS A 48 2.75 17.45 5.56
C LYS A 48 2.69 18.80 4.84
N THR A 49 3.51 19.01 3.82
CA THR A 49 3.65 20.31 3.14
C THR A 49 2.70 20.49 1.94
N SER A 50 2.37 19.40 1.24
CA SER A 50 1.81 19.45 -0.11
C SER A 50 0.59 18.56 -0.32
N CYS A 51 0.27 17.66 0.63
CA CYS A 51 -0.99 16.91 0.63
C CYS A 51 -1.50 16.64 2.05
N SER A 52 -1.78 17.70 2.81
CA SER A 52 -2.24 17.58 4.21
C SER A 52 -3.60 16.88 4.33
N ASP A 53 -4.38 16.86 3.24
CA ASP A 53 -5.66 16.18 3.11
C ASP A 53 -5.56 14.74 2.58
N CYS A 54 -4.35 14.23 2.25
CA CYS A 54 -4.17 12.82 1.91
C CYS A 54 -4.37 11.94 3.15
N ASP A 55 -5.24 10.94 3.06
CA ASP A 55 -5.55 10.00 4.13
C ASP A 55 -4.50 8.87 4.25
N MET A 56 -4.10 8.31 3.11
CA MET A 56 -3.27 7.11 3.02
C MET A 56 -2.03 7.35 2.14
N LEU A 57 -1.03 6.48 2.29
CA LEU A 57 0.09 6.39 1.37
C LEU A 57 0.04 5.04 0.63
N ALA A 58 0.37 5.02 -0.66
CA ALA A 58 0.59 3.79 -1.41
C ALA A 58 2.01 3.81 -1.99
N LEU A 59 2.87 2.93 -1.47
CA LEU A 59 4.25 2.78 -1.90
C LEU A 59 4.41 1.66 -2.93
N GLY A 60 3.41 0.78 -3.04
CA GLY A 60 3.29 -0.23 -4.08
C GLY A 60 2.26 0.19 -5.12
N ASN A 61 2.49 -0.24 -6.36
CA ASN A 61 1.50 -0.23 -7.42
C ASN A 61 1.80 -1.36 -8.41
N HIS A 62 0.88 -1.59 -9.35
CA HIS A 62 0.99 -2.62 -10.39
C HIS A 62 1.69 -2.13 -11.67
N ASN A 63 2.34 -0.96 -11.65
CA ASN A 63 3.06 -0.44 -12.82
C ASN A 63 4.36 -1.23 -13.04
N GLY A 64 4.76 -1.36 -14.31
CA GLY A 64 6.06 -1.92 -14.67
C GLY A 64 7.23 -1.03 -14.28
N LEU A 65 8.43 -1.60 -14.20
CA LEU A 65 9.68 -0.88 -13.89
C LEU A 65 10.40 -0.28 -15.11
N SER A 66 9.80 -0.30 -16.30
CA SER A 66 10.46 0.15 -17.53
C SER A 66 10.88 1.62 -17.51
N ASP A 67 10.16 2.46 -16.76
CA ASP A 67 10.46 3.89 -16.59
C ASP A 67 10.72 4.26 -15.12
N PHE A 68 11.24 3.30 -14.34
CA PHE A 68 11.38 3.47 -12.88
C PHE A 68 12.25 4.68 -12.53
N SER A 69 13.40 4.87 -13.19
CA SER A 69 14.31 5.98 -12.86
C SER A 69 13.64 7.36 -12.98
N ASN A 70 12.84 7.58 -14.02
CA ASN A 70 12.13 8.85 -14.23
C ASN A 70 10.91 9.04 -13.32
N MET A 71 10.38 7.95 -12.77
CA MET A 71 9.22 7.95 -11.86
C MET A 71 9.62 7.80 -10.39
N SER A 72 10.91 7.54 -10.13
CA SER A 72 11.43 7.14 -8.82
C SER A 72 11.24 8.21 -7.74
N ASN A 73 11.26 9.48 -8.13
CA ASN A 73 11.06 10.62 -7.24
C ASN A 73 9.70 11.31 -7.43
N LYS A 74 8.75 10.68 -8.13
CA LYS A 74 7.45 11.29 -8.43
C LYS A 74 6.35 10.68 -7.58
N VAL A 75 5.47 11.55 -7.10
CA VAL A 75 4.22 11.17 -6.42
C VAL A 75 3.02 11.77 -7.14
N SER A 76 1.86 11.13 -6.97
CA SER A 76 0.58 11.65 -7.44
C SER A 76 -0.47 11.51 -6.35
N THR A 77 -1.58 12.23 -6.47
CA THR A 77 -2.75 12.01 -5.62
C THR A 77 -3.88 11.39 -6.42
N SER A 78 -4.66 10.54 -5.78
CA SER A 78 -5.84 9.88 -6.36
C SER A 78 -6.80 9.44 -5.25
N GLY A 79 -8.02 9.05 -5.63
CA GLY A 79 -8.90 8.32 -4.72
C GLY A 79 -8.39 6.89 -4.49
N TRP A 80 -8.90 6.20 -3.46
CA TRP A 80 -8.65 4.76 -3.31
C TRP A 80 -9.14 3.98 -4.54
N LEU A 81 -8.25 3.17 -5.10
CA LEU A 81 -8.52 2.28 -6.22
C LEU A 81 -7.99 0.90 -5.82
N SER A 82 -8.90 -0.05 -5.60
CA SER A 82 -8.58 -1.43 -5.20
C SER A 82 -7.51 -2.02 -6.11
N THR A 83 -7.69 -1.89 -7.42
CA THR A 83 -6.81 -2.45 -8.46
C THR A 83 -5.43 -1.79 -8.57
N LYS A 84 -5.15 -0.71 -7.82
CA LYS A 84 -3.88 0.04 -7.94
C LYS A 84 -3.15 0.22 -6.62
N HIS A 85 -3.88 0.44 -5.53
CA HIS A 85 -3.32 0.90 -4.25
C HIS A 85 -3.41 -0.16 -3.14
N ASN A 86 -3.79 -1.40 -3.47
CA ASN A 86 -3.92 -2.51 -2.52
C ASN A 86 -2.58 -3.13 -2.08
N ILE A 87 -1.44 -2.64 -2.58
CA ILE A 87 -0.10 -3.14 -2.26
C ILE A 87 0.72 -2.03 -1.59
N GLY A 88 1.38 -2.35 -0.47
CA GLY A 88 2.27 -1.41 0.20
C GLY A 88 1.56 -0.15 0.72
N MET A 89 0.35 -0.34 1.27
CA MET A 89 -0.46 0.77 1.78
C MET A 89 -0.07 1.10 3.22
N ALA A 90 0.10 2.40 3.50
CA ALA A 90 0.31 2.92 4.84
C ALA A 90 -1.01 3.51 5.35
N ILE A 91 -1.49 3.00 6.48
CA ILE A 91 -2.74 3.39 7.13
C ILE A 91 -2.39 4.09 8.43
N SER A 92 -2.96 5.28 8.68
CA SER A 92 -2.84 5.96 9.97
C SER A 92 -3.92 5.50 10.95
N ARG A 93 -3.75 5.82 12.23
CA ARG A 93 -4.80 5.59 13.25
C ARG A 93 -6.11 6.28 12.90
N GLU A 94 -6.05 7.46 12.29
CA GLU A 94 -7.23 8.22 11.86
C GLU A 94 -8.01 7.46 10.78
N VAL A 95 -7.32 6.95 9.75
CA VAL A 95 -7.96 6.14 8.70
C VAL A 95 -8.53 4.84 9.27
N TYR A 96 -7.81 4.19 10.19
CA TYR A 96 -8.32 3.03 10.90
C TYR A 96 -9.67 3.31 11.58
N TYR A 97 -9.81 4.42 12.32
CA TYR A 97 -11.08 4.76 12.96
C TYR A 97 -12.18 5.11 11.95
N LYS A 98 -11.86 5.77 10.83
CA LYS A 98 -12.81 5.98 9.73
C LYS A 98 -13.35 4.64 9.21
N LEU A 99 -12.47 3.67 8.99
CA LEU A 99 -12.83 2.32 8.56
C LEU A 99 -13.68 1.59 9.62
N MET A 100 -13.26 1.61 10.89
CA MET A 100 -14.02 0.94 11.96
C MET A 100 -15.41 1.55 12.17
N GLY A 101 -15.58 2.86 11.92
CA GLY A 101 -16.90 3.50 11.90
C GLY A 101 -17.86 2.90 10.87
N CYS A 102 -17.32 2.26 9.82
CA CYS A 102 -18.03 1.58 8.76
C CYS A 102 -18.00 0.04 8.90
N SER A 103 -17.78 -0.49 10.11
CA SER A 103 -17.63 -1.93 10.32
C SER A 103 -18.84 -2.75 9.88
N ASN A 104 -20.06 -2.23 10.10
CA ASN A 104 -21.27 -2.94 9.68
C ASN A 104 -21.28 -3.13 8.16
N ASP A 105 -21.12 -2.03 7.41
CA ASP A 105 -21.08 -2.04 5.96
C ASP A 105 -19.93 -2.90 5.41
N PHE A 106 -18.74 -2.85 6.04
CA PHE A 106 -17.62 -3.73 5.67
C PHE A 106 -18.00 -5.21 5.77
N CYS A 107 -18.67 -5.58 6.86
CA CYS A 107 -18.96 -6.99 7.18
C CYS A 107 -20.20 -7.53 6.47
N THR A 108 -21.06 -6.68 5.91
CA THR A 108 -22.30 -7.09 5.24
C THR A 108 -22.32 -6.81 3.73
N TYR A 109 -21.36 -6.05 3.20
CA TYR A 109 -21.22 -5.84 1.76
C TYR A 109 -20.90 -7.18 1.06
N ASP A 110 -21.61 -7.46 -0.02
CA ASP A 110 -21.53 -8.74 -0.75
C ASP A 110 -20.33 -8.78 -1.70
N ASP A 111 -19.13 -8.66 -1.12
CA ASP A 111 -17.85 -8.86 -1.80
C ASP A 111 -16.85 -9.47 -0.82
N TYR A 112 -16.29 -10.62 -1.18
CA TYR A 112 -15.32 -11.30 -0.33
C TYR A 112 -13.94 -10.63 -0.34
N ASN A 113 -13.68 -9.73 -1.29
CA ASN A 113 -12.41 -9.03 -1.44
C ASN A 113 -12.38 -7.79 -0.54
N TRP A 114 -11.37 -7.73 0.34
CA TRP A 114 -11.25 -6.65 1.32
C TRP A 114 -11.00 -5.28 0.66
N ASP A 115 -10.26 -5.25 -0.45
CA ASP A 115 -9.84 -4.03 -1.15
C ASP A 115 -10.97 -3.40 -1.98
N TRP A 116 -11.80 -4.23 -2.62
CA TRP A 116 -13.06 -3.82 -3.24
C TRP A 116 -14.08 -3.35 -2.20
N THR A 117 -14.15 -4.02 -1.06
CA THR A 117 -14.98 -3.58 0.07
C THR A 117 -14.51 -2.21 0.58
N VAL A 118 -13.19 -1.98 0.75
CA VAL A 118 -12.65 -0.65 1.11
C VAL A 118 -12.99 0.40 0.05
N GLN A 119 -12.99 0.05 -1.24
CA GLN A 119 -13.41 0.95 -2.31
C GLN A 119 -14.89 1.31 -2.20
N HIS A 120 -15.75 0.34 -1.92
CA HIS A 120 -17.16 0.59 -1.62
C HIS A 120 -17.32 1.55 -0.44
N LEU A 121 -16.66 1.28 0.69
CA LEU A 121 -16.73 2.14 1.88
C LEU A 121 -16.26 3.58 1.61
N SER A 122 -15.18 3.73 0.84
CA SER A 122 -14.67 5.04 0.44
C SER A 122 -15.68 5.83 -0.39
N GLY A 123 -16.57 5.17 -1.13
CA GLY A 123 -17.59 5.83 -1.95
C GLY A 123 -18.93 6.04 -1.26
N THR A 124 -19.23 5.30 -0.19
CA THR A 124 -20.60 5.18 0.34
C THR A 124 -20.74 5.46 1.83
N CYS A 125 -19.81 4.98 2.67
CA CYS A 125 -19.91 5.11 4.13
C CYS A 125 -19.00 6.22 4.67
N ILE A 126 -17.77 6.33 4.18
CA ILE A 126 -16.82 7.36 4.65
C ILE A 126 -17.24 8.71 4.08
N SER A 127 -17.44 9.71 4.95
CA SER A 127 -17.96 11.03 4.59
C SER A 127 -17.16 11.78 3.52
N LYS A 128 -15.85 11.55 3.46
CA LYS A 128 -14.97 12.01 2.39
C LYS A 128 -14.23 10.81 1.80
N PRO A 129 -14.29 10.60 0.47
CA PRO A 129 -13.54 9.52 -0.15
C PRO A 129 -12.06 9.57 0.19
N LEU A 130 -11.49 8.40 0.45
CA LEU A 130 -10.09 8.24 0.85
C LEU A 130 -9.19 8.79 -0.24
N LYS A 131 -8.39 9.81 0.11
CA LYS A 131 -7.37 10.38 -0.76
C LYS A 131 -6.03 9.71 -0.49
N VAL A 132 -5.37 9.22 -1.53
CA VAL A 132 -4.13 8.45 -1.43
C VAL A 132 -2.99 9.23 -2.08
N LEU A 133 -1.86 9.36 -1.37
CA LEU A 133 -0.59 9.79 -1.95
C LEU A 133 0.15 8.56 -2.48
N VAL A 134 0.36 8.50 -3.79
CA VAL A 134 0.84 7.31 -4.50
C VAL A 134 2.24 7.55 -5.05
N ALA A 135 3.17 6.65 -4.75
CA ALA A 135 4.47 6.60 -5.41
C ALA A 135 4.29 6.17 -6.87
N GLN A 136 4.85 6.93 -7.82
CA GLN A 136 4.77 6.56 -9.25
C GLN A 136 5.72 5.39 -9.56
N GLY A 137 6.96 5.44 -9.07
CA GLY A 137 7.88 4.31 -9.05
C GLY A 137 7.59 3.38 -7.87
N SER A 138 7.07 2.18 -8.13
CA SER A 138 6.69 1.21 -7.09
C SER A 138 7.89 0.74 -6.26
N ARG A 139 7.79 0.81 -4.93
CA ARG A 139 8.76 0.26 -3.96
C ARG A 139 8.32 -1.06 -3.35
N VAL A 140 7.16 -1.57 -3.76
CA VAL A 140 6.67 -2.88 -3.37
C VAL A 140 6.25 -3.63 -4.64
N LEU A 141 6.97 -4.71 -4.94
CA LEU A 141 6.71 -5.55 -6.10
C LEU A 141 5.81 -6.71 -5.70
N HIS A 142 4.83 -7.02 -6.53
CA HIS A 142 4.06 -8.25 -6.42
C HIS A 142 4.86 -9.37 -7.11
N THR A 143 5.33 -10.36 -6.36
CA THR A 143 6.12 -11.46 -6.93
C THR A 143 5.26 -12.47 -7.70
N GLY A 144 3.95 -12.46 -7.42
CA GLY A 144 2.90 -13.10 -8.22
C GLY A 144 3.23 -14.54 -8.56
N ASP A 145 3.66 -15.30 -7.57
CA ASP A 145 4.14 -16.68 -7.76
C ASP A 145 3.35 -17.69 -6.95
N CYS A 146 2.62 -17.22 -5.94
CA CYS A 146 1.72 -18.01 -5.11
C CYS A 146 0.53 -17.15 -4.68
N GLY A 147 -0.67 -17.53 -5.08
CA GLY A 147 -1.89 -16.86 -4.61
C GLY A 147 -3.13 -17.70 -4.88
N LEU A 148 -4.22 -17.38 -4.18
CA LEU A 148 -5.54 -18.06 -4.29
C LEU A 148 -6.08 -18.12 -5.73
N HIS A 149 -5.62 -17.22 -6.61
CA HIS A 149 -6.05 -17.12 -8.00
C HIS A 149 -5.05 -17.70 -9.02
N GLN A 150 -3.92 -18.25 -8.57
CA GLN A 150 -2.90 -18.81 -9.46
C GLN A 150 -3.11 -20.31 -9.66
N LYS A 151 -3.24 -20.73 -10.93
CA LYS A 151 -3.51 -22.13 -11.30
C LYS A 151 -2.25 -22.99 -11.42
N ASP A 152 -1.07 -22.38 -11.48
CA ASP A 152 0.21 -23.05 -11.70
C ASP A 152 0.94 -23.35 -10.39
N GLN A 153 1.85 -24.33 -10.41
CA GLN A 153 2.69 -24.66 -9.26
C GLN A 153 3.60 -23.48 -8.89
N CYS A 154 3.49 -23.01 -7.65
CA CYS A 154 4.42 -22.09 -7.00
C CYS A 154 5.88 -22.50 -7.22
N ARG A 155 6.69 -21.64 -7.87
CA ARG A 155 8.13 -21.88 -8.06
C ARG A 155 8.95 -20.71 -7.51
N PRO A 156 9.24 -20.68 -6.20
CA PRO A 156 9.93 -19.56 -5.54
C PRO A 156 11.22 -19.08 -6.22
N GLU A 157 11.93 -19.97 -6.91
CA GLU A 157 13.11 -19.64 -7.73
C GLU A 157 12.80 -18.64 -8.85
N TRP A 158 11.61 -18.70 -9.46
CA TRP A 158 11.17 -17.81 -10.53
C TRP A 158 10.75 -16.45 -9.98
N ALA A 159 10.03 -16.41 -8.85
CA ALA A 159 9.82 -15.17 -8.10
C ALA A 159 11.15 -14.48 -7.80
N PHE A 160 12.13 -15.23 -7.27
CA PHE A 160 13.44 -14.69 -6.93
C PHE A 160 14.16 -14.10 -8.14
N LYS A 161 14.22 -14.84 -9.27
CA LYS A 161 14.83 -14.32 -10.50
C LYS A 161 14.14 -13.06 -11.03
N ARG A 162 12.80 -13.03 -11.02
CA ARG A 162 12.03 -11.84 -11.41
C ARG A 162 12.38 -10.66 -10.52
N VAL A 163 12.51 -10.87 -9.22
CA VAL A 163 12.94 -9.82 -8.28
C VAL A 163 14.35 -9.33 -8.59
N GLU A 164 15.32 -10.21 -8.84
CA GLU A 164 16.69 -9.82 -9.19
C GLU A 164 16.75 -8.97 -10.46
N GLU A 165 16.02 -9.36 -11.50
CA GLU A 165 15.92 -8.60 -12.75
C GLU A 165 15.33 -7.20 -12.51
N ARG A 166 14.25 -7.15 -11.72
CA ARG A 166 13.56 -5.90 -11.34
C ARG A 166 14.45 -4.99 -10.51
N LEU A 167 15.21 -5.53 -9.56
CA LEU A 167 16.18 -4.79 -8.77
C LEU A 167 17.30 -4.21 -9.62
N ARG A 168 17.81 -4.99 -10.59
CA ARG A 168 18.82 -4.51 -11.52
C ARG A 168 18.31 -3.33 -12.36
N MET A 169 17.06 -3.37 -12.81
CA MET A 169 16.43 -2.26 -13.53
C MET A 169 16.21 -1.02 -12.65
N ALA A 170 15.84 -1.21 -11.38
CA ALA A 170 15.54 -0.11 -10.47
C ALA A 170 16.78 0.57 -9.88
N LYS A 171 17.94 -0.10 -9.90
CA LYS A 171 19.16 0.26 -9.14
C LYS A 171 19.55 1.74 -9.22
N GLU A 172 19.51 2.33 -10.42
CA GLU A 172 19.93 3.73 -10.64
C GLU A 172 18.92 4.77 -10.13
N GLY A 173 17.65 4.39 -9.98
CA GLY A 173 16.58 5.26 -9.47
C GLY A 173 16.30 5.13 -7.98
N LEU A 174 16.98 4.22 -7.27
CA LEU A 174 16.80 4.06 -5.82
C LEU A 174 17.40 5.26 -5.06
N PHE A 175 16.84 5.55 -3.89
CA PHE A 175 17.30 6.61 -2.97
C PHE A 175 17.27 8.03 -3.57
N PRO A 176 16.11 8.50 -4.10
CA PRO A 176 15.99 9.88 -4.58
C PRO A 176 16.24 10.89 -3.45
N GLN A 177 16.84 12.04 -3.74
CA GLN A 177 17.16 13.03 -2.71
C GLN A 177 15.92 13.79 -2.19
N SER A 178 14.90 13.95 -3.04
CA SER A 178 13.65 14.63 -2.73
C SER A 178 12.49 14.07 -3.55
N LEU A 179 11.26 14.48 -3.20
CA LEU A 179 10.02 14.27 -3.97
C LEU A 179 9.55 15.58 -4.58
#